data_AF-A0A6J2XX70-F1
#
_entry.id   AF-A0A6J2XX70-F1
#
_cell.length_a   1.000
_cell.length_b   1.000
_cell.length_c   1.000
_cell.angle_alpha   90.00
_cell.angle_beta   90.00
_cell.angle_gamma   90.00
#
_symmetry.space_group_name_H-M   'P 1'
#
loop_
_entity.id
_entity.type
_entity.pdbx_description
1 polymer ?
#
loop_
_entity_poly.entity_id
_entity_poly.type
_entity_poly.pdbx_seq_one_letter_code
_entity_poly.pdbx_strand_id
1 'polypeptide(L)'
;MDTDKAPLNRAHQLERKAETLNRQKKYDAAIECHKEAAELFKKCLGNGSNKTINESIGLQKEWNERQIRLLELKKAYMEKMEKEKKFGSVNSSKTSQKDLDTLETKIFRAMETHDSLISYLTHRDNVTDKIQGTIQEEDEDPQFIIGNKHPKDESTVIEELKLLSGQLRESVHGLLIQLDDRNKEIESLKSRIYQLEFEKSTKEEITTNNLRVTTDSSGGTSPFVFSPMTELSPDIPELSSLPILDLKPMPEFDISQLRQFSVPEVSSKLLRRD
;
A
#
# COMPACT_ATOMS: atom_id res chain seq x y z
N MET A 1 -14.64 28.09 -26.75
CA MET A 1 -14.41 27.47 -25.43
C MET A 1 -14.54 25.96 -25.60
N ASP A 2 -13.74 25.15 -24.90
CA ASP A 2 -13.69 23.66 -24.87
C ASP A 2 -12.37 23.03 -25.36
N THR A 3 -11.23 23.46 -24.81
CA THR A 3 -9.93 22.77 -24.97
C THR A 3 -9.42 22.10 -23.69
N ASP A 4 -9.93 22.46 -22.51
CA ASP A 4 -9.44 21.95 -21.22
C ASP A 4 -9.92 20.52 -20.90
N LYS A 5 -10.97 20.03 -21.56
CA LYS A 5 -11.49 18.66 -21.38
C LYS A 5 -10.77 17.60 -22.23
N ALA A 6 -10.05 18.01 -23.28
CA ALA A 6 -9.30 17.10 -24.14
C ALA A 6 -8.16 16.35 -23.42
N PRO A 7 -7.29 17.00 -22.61
CA PRO A 7 -6.23 16.29 -21.89
C PRO A 7 -6.76 15.38 -20.79
N LEU A 8 -7.81 15.81 -20.07
CA LEU A 8 -8.42 15.01 -18.99
C LEU A 8 -9.10 13.75 -19.54
N ASN A 9 -9.88 13.88 -20.61
CA ASN A 9 -10.51 12.72 -21.25
C ASN A 9 -9.47 11.74 -21.81
N ARG A 10 -8.40 12.25 -22.42
CA ARG A 10 -7.28 11.40 -22.89
C ARG A 10 -6.62 10.66 -21.73
N ALA A 11 -6.43 11.29 -20.57
CA ALA A 11 -5.87 10.63 -19.39
C ALA A 11 -6.74 9.42 -18.95
N HIS A 12 -8.06 9.61 -18.84
CA HIS A 12 -8.97 8.51 -18.50
C HIS A 12 -9.04 7.40 -19.56
N GLN A 13 -8.86 7.73 -20.85
CA GLN A 13 -8.74 6.72 -21.89
C GLN A 13 -7.48 5.87 -21.72
N LEU A 14 -6.36 6.51 -21.34
CA LEU A 14 -5.10 5.81 -21.05
C LEU A 14 -5.22 4.92 -19.82
N GLU A 15 -5.94 5.34 -18.77
CA GLU A 15 -6.20 4.50 -17.59
C GLU A 15 -6.94 3.21 -17.96
N ARG A 16 -8.05 3.31 -18.71
CA ARG A 16 -8.80 2.13 -19.20
C ARG A 16 -7.94 1.22 -20.07
N LYS A 17 -7.09 1.81 -20.91
CA LYS A 17 -6.14 1.06 -21.74
C LYS A 17 -5.10 0.34 -20.87
N ALA A 18 -4.57 1.00 -19.85
CA ALA A 18 -3.59 0.43 -18.92
C ALA A 18 -4.18 -0.76 -18.16
N GLU A 19 -5.42 -0.67 -17.68
CA GLU A 19 -6.12 -1.79 -17.04
C GLU A 19 -6.24 -2.99 -17.97
N THR A 20 -6.59 -2.75 -19.24
CA THR A 20 -6.68 -3.81 -20.25
C THR A 20 -5.32 -4.47 -20.49
N LEU A 21 -4.24 -3.69 -20.56
CA LEU A 21 -2.88 -4.19 -20.73
C LEU A 21 -2.38 -4.97 -19.49
N ASN A 22 -2.75 -4.54 -18.28
CA ASN A 22 -2.45 -5.25 -17.03
C ASN A 22 -3.13 -6.62 -17.00
N ARG A 23 -4.39 -6.72 -17.45
CA ARG A 23 -5.07 -8.02 -17.62
C ARG A 23 -4.37 -8.93 -18.62
N GLN A 24 -3.77 -8.35 -19.68
CA GLN A 24 -2.95 -9.08 -20.66
C GLN A 24 -1.51 -9.37 -20.17
N LYS A 25 -1.18 -9.04 -18.91
CA LYS A 25 0.18 -9.18 -18.32
C LYS A 25 1.27 -8.40 -19.07
N LYS A 26 0.90 -7.38 -19.85
CA LYS A 26 1.82 -6.47 -20.55
C LYS A 26 2.17 -5.29 -19.65
N TYR A 27 2.94 -5.55 -18.59
CA TYR A 27 3.19 -4.56 -17.53
C TYR A 27 3.92 -3.31 -18.03
N ASP A 28 4.90 -3.44 -18.92
CA ASP A 28 5.66 -2.30 -19.45
C ASP A 28 4.76 -1.29 -20.17
N ALA A 29 3.94 -1.77 -21.10
CA ALA A 29 2.99 -0.93 -21.83
C ALA A 29 1.92 -0.33 -20.90
N ALA A 30 1.51 -1.05 -19.84
CA ALA A 30 0.58 -0.52 -18.84
C ALA A 30 1.22 0.61 -18.01
N ILE A 31 2.48 0.44 -17.61
CA ILE A 31 3.25 1.46 -16.89
C ILE A 31 3.40 2.72 -17.73
N GLU A 32 3.70 2.60 -19.02
CA GLU A 32 3.78 3.73 -19.94
C GLU A 32 2.45 4.49 -20.04
N CYS A 33 1.33 3.77 -20.14
CA CYS A 33 0.01 4.40 -20.17
C CYS A 33 -0.28 5.22 -18.90
N HIS A 34 0.03 4.69 -17.70
CA HIS A 34 -0.15 5.43 -16.45
C HIS A 34 0.83 6.60 -16.30
N LYS A 35 2.06 6.49 -16.83
CA LYS A 35 3.02 7.61 -16.88
C LYS A 35 2.51 8.74 -17.76
N GLU A 36 2.01 8.42 -18.96
CA GLU A 36 1.43 9.41 -19.87
C GLU A 36 0.16 10.05 -19.25
N ALA A 37 -0.69 9.26 -18.59
CA ALA A 37 -1.86 9.76 -17.88
C ALA A 37 -1.48 10.73 -16.74
N ALA A 38 -0.49 10.38 -15.90
CA ALA A 38 0.01 11.24 -14.83
C ALA A 38 0.56 12.58 -15.34
N GLU A 39 1.27 12.57 -16.47
CA GLU A 39 1.75 13.80 -17.12
C GLU A 39 0.62 14.65 -17.68
N LEU A 40 -0.45 14.04 -18.20
CA LEU A 40 -1.66 14.77 -18.62
C LEU A 40 -2.39 15.40 -17.42
N PHE A 41 -2.56 14.68 -16.31
CA PHE A 41 -3.15 15.25 -15.09
C PHE A 41 -2.29 16.39 -14.54
N LYS A 42 -0.96 16.26 -14.57
CA LYS A 42 -0.03 17.32 -14.19
C LYS A 42 -0.19 18.59 -15.03
N LYS A 43 -0.42 18.45 -16.34
CA LYS A 43 -0.73 19.58 -17.22
C LYS A 43 -2.08 20.22 -16.87
N CYS A 44 -3.09 19.42 -16.52
CA CYS A 44 -4.40 19.92 -16.11
C CYS A 44 -4.35 20.71 -14.78
N LEU A 45 -3.45 20.37 -13.85
CA LEU A 45 -3.27 21.11 -12.58
C LEU A 45 -2.87 22.57 -12.78
N GLY A 46 -2.18 22.91 -13.88
CA GLY A 46 -1.80 24.28 -14.20
C GLY A 46 -2.94 25.15 -14.74
N ASN A 47 -4.02 24.53 -15.20
CA ASN A 47 -5.12 25.21 -15.89
C ASN A 47 -6.41 25.30 -15.04
N GLY A 48 -6.50 24.54 -13.94
CA GLY A 48 -7.70 24.48 -13.12
C GLY A 48 -7.92 25.76 -12.32
N SER A 49 -9.00 26.49 -12.63
CA SER A 49 -9.37 27.73 -11.92
C SER A 49 -9.92 27.51 -10.51
N ASN A 50 -10.32 26.28 -10.15
CA ASN A 50 -10.91 25.96 -8.85
C ASN A 50 -9.99 25.05 -8.02
N LYS A 51 -9.79 25.41 -6.76
CA LYS A 51 -9.01 24.63 -5.78
C LYS A 51 -9.49 23.19 -5.67
N THR A 52 -10.80 22.96 -5.62
CA THR A 52 -11.36 21.60 -5.49
C THR A 52 -11.07 20.72 -6.71
N ILE A 53 -11.06 21.33 -7.91
CA ILE A 53 -10.70 20.63 -9.15
C ILE A 53 -9.22 20.25 -9.13
N ASN A 54 -8.36 21.16 -8.67
CA ASN A 54 -6.93 20.88 -8.55
C ASN A 54 -6.64 19.80 -7.51
N GLU A 55 -7.34 19.78 -6.38
CA GLU A 55 -7.26 18.70 -5.40
C GLU A 55 -7.68 17.36 -6.01
N SER A 56 -8.80 17.31 -6.72
CA SER A 56 -9.29 16.09 -7.38
C SER A 56 -8.32 15.56 -8.45
N ILE A 57 -7.79 16.44 -9.30
CA ILE A 57 -6.79 16.08 -10.32
C ILE A 57 -5.48 15.64 -9.65
N GLY A 58 -5.11 16.26 -8.53
CA GLY A 58 -3.95 15.87 -7.73
C GLY A 58 -4.06 14.43 -7.24
N LEU A 59 -5.22 14.07 -6.67
CA LEU A 59 -5.51 12.70 -6.24
C LEU A 59 -5.47 11.70 -7.41
N GLN A 60 -5.97 12.08 -8.59
CA GLN A 60 -5.90 11.22 -9.78
C GLN A 60 -4.45 10.99 -10.24
N LYS A 61 -3.62 12.03 -10.22
CA LYS A 61 -2.19 11.91 -10.50
C LYS A 61 -1.49 10.98 -9.50
N GLU A 62 -1.74 11.18 -8.21
CA GLU A 62 -1.18 10.32 -7.14
C GLU A 62 -1.62 8.87 -7.29
N TRP A 63 -2.89 8.64 -7.66
CA TRP A 63 -3.40 7.31 -7.95
C TRP A 63 -2.62 6.66 -9.10
N ASN A 64 -2.37 7.37 -10.20
CA ASN A 64 -1.57 6.86 -11.32
C ASN A 64 -0.13 6.55 -10.90
N GLU A 65 0.50 7.41 -10.09
CA GLU A 65 1.84 7.16 -9.54
C GLU A 65 1.87 5.90 -8.66
N ARG A 66 0.83 5.69 -7.85
CA ARG A 66 0.66 4.47 -7.05
C ARG A 66 0.49 3.23 -7.94
N GLN A 67 -0.31 3.32 -9.01
CA GLN A 67 -0.49 2.22 -9.96
C GLN A 67 0.82 1.85 -10.67
N ILE A 68 1.65 2.83 -11.02
CA ILE A 68 2.97 2.59 -11.61
C ILE A 68 3.84 1.73 -10.67
N ARG A 69 3.97 2.12 -9.39
CA ARG A 69 4.77 1.36 -8.41
C ARG A 69 4.27 -0.06 -8.24
N LEU A 70 2.96 -0.22 -8.18
CA LEU A 70 2.31 -1.53 -8.07
C LEU A 70 2.60 -2.41 -9.29
N LEU A 71 2.50 -1.86 -10.49
CA LEU A 71 2.81 -2.57 -11.72
C LEU A 71 4.30 -2.94 -11.81
N GLU A 72 5.20 -2.09 -11.32
CA GLU A 72 6.63 -2.38 -11.22
C GLU A 72 6.90 -3.56 -10.26
N LEU A 73 6.28 -3.57 -9.08
CA LEU A 73 6.33 -4.70 -8.14
C LEU A 73 5.79 -5.98 -8.78
N LYS A 74 4.64 -5.90 -9.44
CA LYS A 74 4.01 -7.04 -10.12
C LYS A 74 4.84 -7.55 -11.31
N LYS A 75 5.49 -6.66 -12.05
CA LYS A 75 6.43 -6.99 -13.13
C LYS A 75 7.64 -7.74 -12.58
N ALA A 76 8.27 -7.21 -11.53
CA ALA A 76 9.42 -7.85 -10.88
C ALA A 76 9.07 -9.26 -10.38
N TYR A 77 7.88 -9.42 -9.80
CA TYR A 77 7.33 -10.72 -9.43
C TYR A 77 7.24 -11.69 -10.61
N MET A 78 6.64 -11.25 -11.73
CA MET A 78 6.47 -12.11 -12.92
C MET A 78 7.80 -12.48 -13.57
N GLU A 79 8.76 -11.55 -13.65
CA GLU A 79 10.10 -11.85 -14.15
C GLU A 79 10.84 -12.88 -13.30
N LYS A 80 10.71 -12.81 -11.97
CA LYS A 80 11.29 -13.81 -11.05
C LYS A 80 10.71 -15.20 -11.33
N MET A 81 9.39 -15.29 -11.45
CA MET A 81 8.68 -16.53 -11.78
C MET A 81 9.09 -17.11 -13.15
N GLU A 82 9.31 -16.26 -14.16
CA GLU A 82 9.76 -16.72 -15.48
C GLU A 82 11.21 -17.20 -15.48
N LYS A 83 12.11 -16.51 -14.78
CA LYS A 83 13.51 -16.92 -14.63
C LYS A 83 13.59 -18.30 -13.98
N GLU A 84 12.80 -18.54 -12.93
CA GLU A 84 12.76 -19.83 -12.24
C GLU A 84 12.17 -20.95 -13.10
N LYS A 85 11.17 -20.70 -13.94
CA LYS A 85 10.66 -21.69 -14.91
C LYS A 85 11.71 -22.07 -15.95
N LYS A 86 12.54 -21.13 -16.39
CA LYS A 86 13.62 -21.37 -17.37
C LYS A 86 14.80 -22.12 -16.74
N PHE A 87 15.11 -21.87 -15.47
CA PHE A 87 16.20 -22.54 -14.74
C PHE A 87 15.80 -23.88 -14.08
N GLY A 88 14.51 -24.09 -13.79
CA GLY A 88 13.98 -25.30 -13.14
C GLY A 88 13.93 -26.56 -14.02
N SER A 89 14.31 -26.48 -15.29
CA SER A 89 14.30 -27.65 -16.20
C SER A 89 15.56 -28.52 -16.12
N VAL A 90 16.62 -28.13 -15.40
CA VAL A 90 17.89 -28.87 -15.43
C VAL A 90 18.34 -29.46 -14.09
N ASN A 91 17.95 -28.96 -12.91
CA ASN A 91 18.35 -29.61 -11.65
C ASN A 91 17.34 -29.41 -10.51
N SER A 92 16.64 -30.49 -10.17
CA SER A 92 15.87 -30.64 -8.94
C SER A 92 16.82 -30.87 -7.76
N SER A 93 17.05 -29.86 -6.91
CA SER A 93 17.43 -30.08 -5.50
C SER A 93 17.25 -28.82 -4.64
N LYS A 94 16.14 -28.78 -3.89
CA LYS A 94 15.98 -28.29 -2.49
C LYS A 94 16.39 -26.87 -2.08
N THR A 95 17.11 -26.08 -2.87
CA THR A 95 17.63 -24.77 -2.42
C THR A 95 16.76 -23.58 -2.82
N SER A 96 15.94 -23.68 -3.89
CA SER A 96 15.14 -22.55 -4.41
C SER A 96 13.73 -22.41 -3.81
N GLN A 97 13.32 -23.30 -2.91
CA GLN A 97 11.96 -23.27 -2.36
C GLN A 97 11.74 -22.12 -1.35
N LYS A 98 12.82 -21.58 -0.75
CA LYS A 98 12.73 -20.42 0.15
C LYS A 98 12.41 -19.10 -0.58
N ASP A 99 12.84 -18.95 -1.82
CA ASP A 99 12.67 -17.70 -2.58
C ASP A 99 11.28 -17.57 -3.24
N LEU A 100 10.61 -18.69 -3.48
CA LEU A 100 9.20 -18.74 -3.92
C LEU A 100 8.21 -18.40 -2.81
N ASP A 101 8.67 -18.42 -1.57
CA ASP A 101 7.83 -18.36 -0.37
C ASP A 101 7.88 -17.01 0.35
N THR A 102 8.47 -16.00 -0.30
CA THR A 102 8.38 -14.61 0.18
C THR A 102 6.92 -14.21 0.30
N LEU A 103 6.57 -13.46 1.33
CA LEU A 103 5.17 -13.14 1.62
C LEU A 103 4.48 -12.45 0.41
N GLU A 104 5.23 -11.63 -0.31
CA GLU A 104 4.80 -10.90 -1.50
C GLU A 104 4.35 -11.84 -2.63
N THR A 105 5.06 -12.96 -2.86
CA THR A 105 4.70 -13.93 -3.91
C THR A 105 3.41 -14.67 -3.55
N LYS A 106 3.23 -15.01 -2.27
CA LYS A 106 2.01 -15.64 -1.74
C LYS A 106 0.81 -14.71 -1.87
N ILE A 107 0.99 -13.42 -1.57
CA ILE A 107 -0.04 -12.39 -1.71
C ILE A 107 -0.49 -12.24 -3.17
N PHE A 108 0.44 -12.05 -4.11
CA PHE A 108 0.07 -11.89 -5.51
C PHE A 108 -0.63 -13.12 -6.09
N ARG A 109 -0.16 -14.33 -5.72
CA ARG A 109 -0.80 -15.58 -6.13
C ARG A 109 -2.22 -15.70 -5.56
N ALA A 110 -2.40 -15.41 -4.28
CA ALA A 110 -3.70 -15.45 -3.62
C ALA A 110 -4.69 -14.48 -4.30
N MET A 111 -4.25 -13.26 -4.61
CA MET A 111 -5.07 -12.29 -5.35
C MET A 111 -5.45 -12.79 -6.74
N GLU A 112 -4.53 -13.37 -7.51
CA GLU A 112 -4.84 -13.88 -8.86
C GLU A 112 -5.85 -15.05 -8.81
N THR A 113 -5.74 -15.94 -7.84
CA THR A 113 -6.73 -17.01 -7.62
C THR A 113 -8.10 -16.45 -7.23
N HIS A 114 -8.11 -15.42 -6.39
CA HIS A 114 -9.33 -14.76 -5.95
C HIS A 114 -10.03 -14.02 -7.10
N ASP A 115 -9.28 -13.30 -7.93
CA ASP A 115 -9.81 -12.59 -9.09
C ASP A 115 -10.38 -13.57 -10.13
N SER A 116 -9.71 -14.72 -10.32
CA SER A 116 -10.22 -15.79 -11.18
C SER A 116 -11.55 -16.35 -10.67
N LEU A 117 -11.70 -16.50 -9.35
CA LEU A 117 -12.94 -16.97 -8.74
C LEU A 117 -14.06 -15.94 -8.86
N ILE A 118 -13.81 -14.66 -8.58
CA ILE A 118 -14.80 -13.59 -8.81
C ILE A 118 -15.21 -13.55 -10.28
N SER A 119 -14.25 -13.63 -11.20
CA SER A 119 -14.55 -13.68 -12.63
C SER A 119 -15.42 -14.89 -12.98
N TYR A 120 -15.15 -16.06 -12.41
CA TYR A 120 -15.97 -17.24 -12.62
C TYR A 120 -17.41 -17.06 -12.11
N LEU A 121 -17.59 -16.58 -10.87
CA LEU A 121 -18.92 -16.37 -10.28
C LEU A 121 -19.75 -15.37 -11.06
N THR A 122 -19.13 -14.27 -11.49
CA THR A 122 -19.81 -13.22 -12.26
C THR A 122 -20.27 -13.67 -13.64
N HIS A 123 -19.56 -14.60 -14.27
CA HIS A 123 -19.96 -15.14 -15.58
C HIS A 123 -20.92 -16.32 -15.43
N ARG A 124 -21.02 -16.94 -14.25
CA ARG A 124 -21.97 -18.01 -13.95
C ARG A 124 -23.41 -17.49 -13.94
N ASP A 125 -23.66 -16.34 -13.32
CA ASP A 125 -25.01 -15.75 -13.22
C ASP A 125 -25.58 -15.35 -14.58
N ASN A 126 -24.71 -14.87 -15.48
CA ASN A 126 -25.09 -14.51 -16.86
C ASN A 126 -25.56 -15.71 -17.71
N VAL A 127 -25.25 -16.95 -17.29
CA VAL A 127 -25.66 -18.18 -17.98
C VAL A 127 -26.94 -18.74 -17.39
N THR A 128 -27.15 -18.62 -16.08
CA THR A 128 -28.37 -19.09 -15.40
C THR A 128 -29.60 -18.24 -15.72
N ASP A 129 -29.45 -16.92 -15.90
CA ASP A 129 -30.57 -16.04 -16.29
C ASP A 129 -31.09 -16.29 -17.72
N LYS A 130 -30.28 -16.91 -18.59
CA LYS A 130 -30.73 -17.29 -19.94
C LYS A 130 -31.60 -18.54 -19.97
N ILE A 131 -31.66 -19.30 -18.87
CA ILE A 131 -32.44 -20.54 -18.77
C ILE A 131 -33.80 -20.30 -18.09
N GLN A 132 -33.93 -19.22 -17.31
CA GLN A 132 -35.15 -18.89 -16.56
C GLN A 132 -36.20 -18.07 -17.36
N GLY A 133 -35.96 -17.81 -18.66
CA GLY A 133 -36.86 -17.04 -19.53
C GLY A 133 -37.96 -17.84 -20.24
N THR A 134 -38.14 -19.13 -19.89
CA THR A 134 -39.13 -20.02 -20.53
C THR A 134 -39.91 -20.82 -19.49
N ILE A 135 -40.63 -20.14 -18.59
CA ILE A 135 -41.77 -20.72 -17.89
C ILE A 135 -42.96 -19.79 -18.09
N GLN A 136 -44.04 -20.42 -18.54
CA GLN A 136 -45.23 -19.85 -19.15
C GLN A 136 -46.04 -19.00 -18.18
N GLU A 137 -46.68 -17.97 -18.73
CA GLU A 137 -47.83 -17.27 -18.15
C GLU A 137 -48.98 -18.26 -17.99
N GLU A 138 -49.38 -18.59 -16.76
CA GLU A 138 -50.76 -18.97 -16.45
C GLU A 138 -51.16 -18.34 -15.10
N ASP A 139 -52.38 -17.84 -15.09
CA ASP A 139 -53.08 -17.11 -14.04
C ASP A 139 -53.14 -17.84 -12.68
N GLU A 140 -53.06 -17.10 -11.55
CA GLU A 140 -54.00 -17.20 -10.42
C GLU A 140 -53.69 -16.22 -9.24
N ASP A 141 -54.74 -15.49 -8.85
CA ASP A 141 -55.10 -14.80 -7.59
C ASP A 141 -54.11 -14.06 -6.64
N PRO A 142 -54.51 -12.88 -6.10
CA PRO A 142 -53.69 -12.07 -5.20
C PRO A 142 -53.70 -12.59 -3.76
N GLN A 143 -52.75 -13.46 -3.41
CA GLN A 143 -52.50 -13.84 -2.01
C GLN A 143 -51.53 -12.86 -1.31
N PHE A 144 -52.10 -12.17 -0.31
CA PHE A 144 -51.50 -11.65 0.92
C PHE A 144 -49.96 -11.71 1.01
N ILE A 145 -49.31 -10.56 0.76
CA ILE A 145 -47.85 -10.39 0.85
C ILE A 145 -47.43 -10.42 2.33
N ILE A 146 -47.15 -11.62 2.83
CA ILE A 146 -46.40 -11.83 4.07
C ILE A 146 -44.95 -11.44 3.79
N GLY A 147 -44.44 -10.47 4.56
CA GLY A 147 -43.07 -9.98 4.52
C GLY A 147 -42.06 -11.04 4.96
N ASN A 148 -41.84 -12.03 4.10
CA ASN A 148 -40.69 -12.92 4.20
C ASN A 148 -39.48 -12.13 3.71
N LYS A 149 -38.52 -11.87 4.60
CA LYS A 149 -37.20 -11.36 4.24
C LYS A 149 -36.61 -12.32 3.21
N HIS A 150 -36.66 -11.93 1.94
CA HIS A 150 -36.04 -12.70 0.88
C HIS A 150 -34.55 -12.88 1.24
N PRO A 151 -34.01 -14.11 1.18
CA PRO A 151 -32.56 -14.28 1.24
C PRO A 151 -31.94 -13.40 0.16
N LYS A 152 -30.81 -12.74 0.48
CA LYS A 152 -30.15 -11.80 -0.43
C LYS A 152 -29.96 -12.47 -1.80
N ASP A 153 -30.31 -11.74 -2.85
CA ASP A 153 -30.14 -12.20 -4.22
C ASP A 153 -28.65 -12.47 -4.50
N GLU A 154 -28.33 -13.58 -5.17
CA GLU A 154 -26.95 -14.03 -5.40
C GLU A 154 -26.14 -12.96 -6.15
N SER A 155 -26.80 -12.25 -7.07
CA SER A 155 -26.26 -11.09 -7.79
C SER A 155 -25.82 -9.97 -6.84
N THR A 156 -26.65 -9.64 -5.84
CA THR A 156 -26.32 -8.62 -4.83
C THR A 156 -25.14 -9.07 -3.97
N VAL A 157 -25.09 -10.35 -3.58
CA VAL A 157 -23.98 -10.90 -2.79
C VAL A 157 -22.66 -10.86 -3.60
N ILE A 158 -22.71 -11.13 -4.89
CA ILE A 158 -21.53 -11.10 -5.77
C ILE A 158 -21.03 -9.67 -5.99
N GLU A 159 -21.92 -8.68 -6.07
CA GLU A 159 -21.54 -7.27 -6.10
C GLU A 159 -20.92 -6.80 -4.78
N GLU A 160 -21.53 -7.14 -3.64
CA GLU A 160 -20.96 -6.89 -2.31
C GLU A 160 -19.56 -7.52 -2.18
N LEU A 161 -19.38 -8.75 -2.68
CA LEU A 161 -18.09 -9.46 -2.67
C LEU A 161 -17.05 -8.77 -3.57
N LYS A 162 -17.44 -8.28 -4.76
CA LYS A 162 -16.54 -7.49 -5.62
C LYS A 162 -16.07 -6.22 -4.93
N LEU A 163 -16.99 -5.52 -4.27
CA LEU A 163 -16.71 -4.27 -3.57
C LEU A 163 -15.74 -4.52 -2.41
N LEU A 164 -16.05 -5.47 -1.54
CA LEU A 164 -15.21 -5.84 -0.39
C LEU A 164 -13.82 -6.32 -0.84
N SER A 165 -13.79 -7.13 -1.90
CA SER A 165 -12.54 -7.57 -2.51
C SER A 165 -11.73 -6.40 -3.07
N GLY A 166 -12.38 -5.40 -3.66
CA GLY A 166 -11.75 -4.16 -4.11
C GLY A 166 -11.05 -3.42 -2.97
N GLN A 167 -11.77 -3.23 -1.86
CA GLN A 167 -11.23 -2.57 -0.67
C GLN A 167 -10.05 -3.33 -0.07
N LEU A 168 -10.16 -4.66 0.04
CA LEU A 168 -9.07 -5.49 0.54
C LEU A 168 -7.83 -5.38 -0.35
N ARG A 169 -8.00 -5.42 -1.68
CA ARG A 169 -6.90 -5.24 -2.63
C ARG A 169 -6.23 -3.89 -2.44
N GLU A 170 -6.99 -2.80 -2.35
CA GLU A 170 -6.41 -1.47 -2.16
C GLU A 170 -5.59 -1.37 -0.88
N SER A 171 -6.07 -1.96 0.22
CA SER A 171 -5.32 -2.04 1.48
C SER A 171 -4.03 -2.85 1.35
N VAL A 172 -4.12 -4.06 0.77
CA VAL A 172 -2.96 -4.93 0.52
C VAL A 172 -1.93 -4.25 -0.38
N HIS A 173 -2.37 -3.56 -1.43
CA HIS A 173 -1.52 -2.79 -2.32
C HIS A 173 -0.81 -1.64 -1.60
N GLY A 174 -1.52 -0.92 -0.72
CA GLY A 174 -0.93 0.08 0.14
C GLY A 174 0.18 -0.50 1.03
N LEU A 175 -0.07 -1.65 1.65
CA LEU A 175 0.92 -2.35 2.49
C LEU A 175 2.14 -2.81 1.69
N LEU A 176 1.96 -3.32 0.47
CA LEU A 176 3.07 -3.72 -0.40
C LEU A 176 3.99 -2.54 -0.75
N ILE A 177 3.41 -1.38 -1.06
CA ILE A 177 4.20 -0.17 -1.35
C ILE A 177 4.93 0.30 -0.10
N GLN A 178 4.28 0.30 1.07
CA GLN A 178 4.93 0.66 2.33
C GLN A 178 6.09 -0.29 2.67
N LEU A 179 5.91 -1.59 2.43
CA LEU A 179 6.94 -2.60 2.64
C LEU A 179 8.16 -2.33 1.73
N ASP A 180 7.92 -2.05 0.44
CA ASP A 180 8.98 -1.67 -0.51
C ASP A 180 9.74 -0.41 -0.06
N ASP A 181 9.02 0.63 0.39
CA ASP A 181 9.63 1.85 0.91
C ASP A 181 10.50 1.58 2.17
N ARG A 182 10.02 0.74 3.10
CA ARG A 182 10.79 0.34 4.29
C ARG A 182 12.01 -0.50 3.93
N ASN A 183 11.90 -1.41 2.96
CA ASN A 183 13.04 -2.21 2.50
C ASN A 183 14.14 -1.33 1.90
N LYS A 184 13.77 -0.35 1.05
CA LYS A 184 14.72 0.63 0.51
C LYS A 184 15.38 1.47 1.59
N GLU A 185 14.62 1.87 2.60
CA GLU A 185 15.14 2.59 3.76
C GLU A 185 16.15 1.73 4.55
N ILE A 186 15.84 0.46 4.79
CA ILE A 186 16.75 -0.49 5.44
C ILE A 186 18.04 -0.66 4.62
N GLU A 187 17.95 -0.80 3.29
CA GLU A 187 19.12 -0.91 2.42
C GLU A 187 20.00 0.34 2.45
N SER A 188 19.38 1.53 2.45
CA SER A 188 20.08 2.81 2.59
C SER A 188 20.80 2.91 3.94
N LEU A 189 20.12 2.57 5.03
CA LEU A 189 20.70 2.58 6.38
C LEU A 189 21.84 1.57 6.51
N LYS A 190 21.68 0.35 5.97
CA LYS A 190 22.76 -0.65 5.92
C LYS A 190 23.97 -0.12 5.15
N SER A 191 23.74 0.47 3.98
CA SER A 191 24.81 1.08 3.17
C SER A 191 25.53 2.19 3.93
N ARG A 192 24.77 3.00 4.70
CA ARG A 192 25.34 4.06 5.54
C ARG A 192 26.16 3.48 6.70
N ILE A 193 25.69 2.41 7.35
CA ILE A 193 26.44 1.71 8.39
C ILE A 193 27.76 1.18 7.81
N TYR A 194 27.72 0.51 6.65
CA TYR A 194 28.93 0.02 5.98
C TYR A 194 29.94 1.13 5.68
N GLN A 195 29.48 2.29 5.21
CA GLN A 195 30.37 3.44 4.99
C GLN A 195 31.00 3.95 6.29
N LEU A 196 30.20 4.06 7.37
CA LEU A 196 30.69 4.53 8.66
C LEU A 196 31.66 3.54 9.31
N GLU A 197 31.41 2.24 9.19
CA GLU A 197 32.32 1.19 9.65
C GLU A 197 33.65 1.23 8.89
N PHE A 198 33.60 1.46 7.57
CA PHE A 198 34.80 1.64 6.74
C PHE A 198 35.58 2.91 7.08
N GLU A 199 34.89 4.04 7.32
CA GLU A 199 35.53 5.27 7.79
C GLU A 199 36.13 5.11 9.20
N LYS A 200 35.50 4.32 10.07
CA LYS A 200 36.00 4.05 11.41
C LYS A 200 37.28 3.21 11.37
N SER A 201 37.29 2.12 10.59
CA SER A 201 38.48 1.27 10.47
C SER A 201 39.67 2.01 9.87
N THR A 202 39.45 2.83 8.84
CA THR A 202 40.50 3.66 8.24
C THR A 202 41.05 4.72 9.21
N LYS A 203 40.20 5.36 10.02
CA LYS A 203 40.65 6.29 11.07
C LYS A 203 41.39 5.59 12.20
N GLU A 204 40.97 4.39 12.60
CA GLU A 204 41.68 3.57 13.60
C GLU A 204 43.06 3.11 13.08
N GLU A 205 43.19 2.71 11.81
CA GLU A 205 44.49 2.42 11.18
C GLU A 205 45.40 3.65 11.12
N ILE A 206 44.88 4.83 10.79
CA ILE A 206 45.68 6.07 10.80
C ILE A 206 46.10 6.43 12.23
N THR A 207 45.23 6.25 13.22
CA THR A 207 45.54 6.58 14.62
C THR A 207 46.57 5.61 15.22
N THR A 208 46.47 4.32 14.91
CA THR A 208 47.43 3.29 15.38
C THR A 208 48.80 3.41 14.69
N ASN A 209 48.85 3.76 13.40
CA ASN A 209 50.11 3.97 12.69
C ASN A 209 50.87 5.24 13.13
N ASN A 210 50.15 6.25 13.66
CA ASN A 210 50.75 7.49 14.17
C ASN A 210 51.14 7.42 15.65
N LEU A 211 50.70 6.40 16.40
CA LEU A 211 51.07 6.20 17.80
C LEU A 211 52.26 5.24 17.93
N ARG A 212 53.46 5.71 17.56
CA ARG A 212 54.70 5.05 18.01
C ARG A 212 54.85 5.29 19.51
N VAL A 213 54.32 4.37 20.32
CA VAL A 213 54.62 4.31 21.75
C VAL A 213 56.08 3.85 21.89
N THR A 214 57.00 4.80 21.98
CA THR A 214 58.35 4.53 22.48
C THR A 214 58.21 4.28 23.98
N THR A 215 58.10 3.02 24.39
CA THR A 215 58.39 2.64 25.77
C THR A 215 59.90 2.74 25.94
N ASP A 216 60.41 3.92 26.30
CA ASP A 216 61.74 4.00 26.86
C ASP A 216 61.68 3.41 28.26
N SER A 217 62.12 2.16 28.32
CA SER A 217 62.56 1.50 29.52
C SER A 217 63.61 2.38 30.23
N SER A 218 63.17 3.24 31.13
CA SER A 218 64.00 3.69 32.26
C SER A 218 63.09 3.95 33.44
N GLY A 219 63.09 2.99 34.37
CA GLY A 219 62.38 3.09 35.63
C GLY A 219 62.76 4.36 36.37
N GLY A 220 61.76 5.06 36.88
CA GLY A 220 61.97 6.23 37.72
C GLY A 220 60.72 7.09 37.84
N THR A 221 59.93 6.81 38.87
CA THR A 221 59.13 7.80 39.63
C THR A 221 58.24 8.75 38.80
N SER A 222 56.98 8.34 38.58
CA SER A 222 55.84 9.24 38.38
C SER A 222 54.80 8.98 39.48
N PRO A 223 54.24 10.00 40.15
CA PRO A 223 53.39 9.84 41.33
C PRO A 223 51.92 9.52 40.99
N PHE A 224 51.60 9.28 39.72
CA PHE A 224 50.24 8.95 39.31
C PHE A 224 50.03 7.43 39.35
N VAL A 225 49.36 6.99 40.41
CA VAL A 225 48.85 5.63 40.56
C VAL A 225 47.77 5.41 39.51
N PHE A 226 48.04 4.57 38.51
CA PHE A 226 46.98 4.01 37.69
C PHE A 226 46.18 3.04 38.55
N SER A 227 44.96 3.45 38.93
CA SER A 227 43.97 2.54 39.50
C SER A 227 43.60 1.49 38.44
N PRO A 228 43.55 0.19 38.79
CA PRO A 228 43.03 -0.84 37.91
C PRO A 228 41.56 -0.54 37.60
N MET A 229 41.23 -0.38 36.32
CA MET A 229 39.86 -0.26 35.83
C MET A 229 39.20 -1.65 35.88
N THR A 230 38.86 -2.09 37.08
CA THR A 230 38.02 -3.27 37.31
C THR A 230 37.26 -3.02 38.60
N GLU A 231 36.09 -2.39 38.49
CA GLU A 231 34.85 -2.65 39.24
C GLU A 231 33.88 -1.44 39.11
N LEU A 232 32.69 -1.74 38.60
CA LEU A 232 31.37 -1.14 38.86
C LEU A 232 31.24 0.41 38.83
N SER A 233 30.40 0.89 37.90
CA SER A 233 29.89 2.28 37.88
C SER A 233 29.36 2.72 39.25
N PRO A 234 29.68 3.94 39.70
CA PRO A 234 29.12 4.51 40.91
C PRO A 234 27.65 4.91 40.67
N ASP A 235 26.89 4.85 41.77
CA ASP A 235 25.44 4.93 41.87
C ASP A 235 24.75 6.07 41.09
N ILE A 236 23.53 5.74 40.63
CA ILE A 236 22.55 6.63 40.02
C ILE A 236 22.15 7.70 41.06
N PRO A 237 22.28 9.02 40.77
CA PRO A 237 21.75 10.03 41.66
C PRO A 237 20.22 9.89 41.75
N GLU A 238 19.71 9.91 42.99
CA GLU A 238 18.30 9.78 43.34
C GLU A 238 17.36 10.63 42.44
N LEU A 239 16.32 9.98 41.89
CA LEU A 239 15.25 10.58 41.07
C LEU A 239 14.35 11.60 41.81
N SER A 240 14.71 12.00 43.03
CA SER A 240 13.89 12.84 43.92
C SER A 240 13.94 14.33 43.60
N SER A 241 14.77 14.78 42.64
CA SER A 241 14.98 16.20 42.35
C SER A 241 14.46 16.70 40.99
N LEU A 242 13.73 15.87 40.23
CA LEU A 242 13.12 16.34 38.99
C LEU A 242 11.91 17.25 39.28
N PRO A 243 11.80 18.43 38.63
CA PRO A 243 10.65 19.31 38.80
C PRO A 243 9.40 18.59 38.27
N ILE A 244 8.35 18.55 39.10
CA ILE A 244 7.04 18.01 38.72
C ILE A 244 6.51 18.88 37.57
N LEU A 245 6.30 18.27 36.41
CA LEU A 245 5.69 18.93 35.25
C LEU A 245 4.23 19.27 35.57
N ASP A 246 3.92 20.56 35.56
CA ASP A 246 2.55 21.09 35.68
C ASP A 246 1.76 20.78 34.40
N LEU A 247 1.08 19.63 34.39
CA LEU A 247 0.21 19.20 33.31
C LEU A 247 -1.08 20.03 33.38
N LYS A 248 -1.22 21.01 32.47
CA LYS A 248 -2.47 21.75 32.32
C LYS A 248 -3.65 20.79 32.08
N PRO A 249 -4.81 21.01 32.73
CA PRO A 249 -5.98 20.19 32.50
C PRO A 249 -6.42 20.30 31.03
N MET A 250 -6.79 19.15 30.47
CA MET A 250 -7.27 19.02 29.10
C MET A 250 -8.54 19.90 28.90
N PRO A 251 -8.69 20.58 27.76
CA PRO A 251 -9.90 21.37 27.50
C PRO A 251 -11.15 20.50 27.57
N GLU A 252 -12.18 21.01 28.24
CA GLU A 252 -13.47 20.34 28.35
C GLU A 252 -14.12 20.23 26.97
N PHE A 253 -14.37 18.99 26.55
CA PHE A 253 -14.97 18.66 25.27
C PHE A 253 -16.50 18.59 25.42
N ASP A 254 -17.23 19.57 24.90
CA ASP A 254 -18.68 19.59 24.92
C ASP A 254 -19.27 18.72 23.79
N ILE A 255 -19.67 17.51 24.15
CA ILE A 255 -20.26 16.50 23.27
C ILE A 255 -21.62 16.96 22.69
N SER A 256 -22.24 18.00 23.25
CA SER A 256 -23.51 18.55 22.78
C SER A 256 -23.39 19.19 21.38
N GLN A 257 -22.18 19.60 20.97
CA GLN A 257 -21.92 20.19 19.66
C GLN A 257 -22.00 19.17 18.51
N LEU A 258 -21.87 17.87 18.81
CA LEU A 258 -21.96 16.81 17.80
C LEU A 258 -23.40 16.53 17.35
N ARG A 259 -24.44 16.95 18.09
CA ARG A 259 -25.84 16.77 17.69
C ARG A 259 -26.31 17.74 16.60
N GLN A 260 -25.53 18.78 16.27
CA GLN A 260 -25.87 19.72 15.20
C GLN A 260 -25.67 19.13 13.79
N PHE A 261 -25.04 17.96 13.66
CA PHE A 261 -24.91 17.23 12.40
C PHE A 261 -25.99 16.14 12.22
N SER A 262 -27.21 16.39 12.75
CA SER A 262 -28.36 15.53 12.44
C SER A 262 -28.73 15.70 10.97
N VAL A 263 -28.60 14.61 10.21
CA VAL A 263 -29.02 14.48 8.81
C VAL A 263 -30.51 14.84 8.70
N PRO A 264 -30.93 15.70 7.75
CA PRO A 264 -32.34 16.00 7.57
C PRO A 264 -33.09 14.75 7.08
N GLU A 265 -34.17 14.39 7.78
CA GLU A 265 -35.15 13.40 7.35
C GLU A 265 -35.63 13.71 5.93
N VAL A 266 -35.46 12.75 5.02
CA VAL A 266 -35.97 12.84 3.65
C VAL A 266 -37.49 12.66 3.71
N SER A 267 -38.20 13.76 3.52
CA SER A 267 -39.66 13.83 3.51
C SER A 267 -40.23 12.93 2.39
N SER A 268 -40.94 11.88 2.78
CA SER A 268 -41.66 10.95 1.89
C SER A 268 -42.94 11.60 1.34
N LYS A 269 -42.80 12.57 0.43
CA LYS A 269 -43.93 13.15 -0.32
C LYS A 269 -43.53 13.45 -1.77
N LEU A 270 -43.32 12.41 -2.56
CA LEU A 270 -43.34 12.49 -4.03
C LEU A 270 -43.77 11.14 -4.59
N LEU A 271 -45.06 10.80 -4.43
CA LEU A 271 -45.75 9.86 -5.31
C LEU A 271 -47.26 10.11 -5.22
N ARG A 272 -47.77 10.93 -6.13
CA ARG A 272 -49.13 10.93 -6.67
C ARG A 272 -49.25 12.04 -7.72
N ARG A 273 -49.10 11.64 -8.97
CA ARG A 273 -49.74 12.28 -10.12
C ARG A 273 -50.39 11.14 -10.88
N ASP A 274 -51.68 10.98 -10.65
CA ASP A 274 -52.65 10.61 -11.67
C ASP A 274 -53.43 11.89 -12.00
#